data_AF-A0A7V9ABP5-F1
#
_entry.id   AF-A0A7V9ABP5-F1
#
_cell.length_a   1.000
_cell.length_b   1.000
_cell.length_c   1.000
_cell.angle_alpha   90.00
_cell.angle_beta   90.00
_cell.angle_gamma   90.00
#
_symmetry.space_group_name_H-M   'P 1'
#
loop_
_entity.id
_entity.type
_entity.pdbx_description
1 polymer ?
#
loop_
_entity_poly.entity_id
_entity_poly.type
_entity_poly.pdbx_seq_one_letter_code
_entity_poly.pdbx_strand_id
1 'polypeptide(L)'
;MAAFELKRVISGGQTGADLGGLKAAKACGIPTGGWMPKGFLTEDGPKPEYERLYGMLALPTSEYTKRTRRNVEFARGTLCIASRWNADGVAATLRYAEELQRPLLKIPYPKSPRSKVKVTPEEVFQWLVQNNIFVLNVAGNRESNAEGIEEFTYRFLVQVFQLVKNQSAGGVSAPPIVSSGI
;
A
#
# COMPACT_ATOMS: atom_id res chain seq x y z
N MET A 1 -8.49 -25.22 2.58
CA MET A 1 -8.32 -23.89 3.19
C MET A 1 -9.07 -22.88 2.34
N ALA A 2 -9.74 -21.88 2.92
CA ALA A 2 -10.39 -20.84 2.14
C ALA A 2 -9.34 -20.08 1.31
N ALA A 3 -9.67 -19.75 0.06
CA ALA A 3 -8.80 -18.90 -0.76
C ALA A 3 -8.66 -17.52 -0.11
N PHE A 4 -7.46 -16.96 -0.12
CA PHE A 4 -7.22 -15.62 0.38
C PHE A 4 -7.80 -14.59 -0.60
N GLU A 5 -8.49 -13.58 -0.07
CA GLU A 5 -9.10 -12.50 -0.84
C GLU A 5 -8.67 -11.15 -0.27
N LEU A 6 -8.11 -10.30 -1.14
CA LEU A 6 -7.87 -8.89 -0.81
C LEU A 6 -9.13 -8.07 -1.14
N LYS A 7 -9.92 -7.77 -0.10
CA LYS A 7 -11.23 -7.12 -0.23
C LYS A 7 -11.14 -5.63 -0.54
N ARG A 8 -10.08 -4.96 -0.08
CA ARG A 8 -9.91 -3.51 -0.28
C ARG A 8 -8.46 -3.07 -0.16
N VAL A 9 -8.09 -2.07 -0.95
CA VAL A 9 -6.88 -1.28 -0.76
C VAL A 9 -7.27 0.13 -0.32
N ILE A 10 -6.71 0.59 0.79
CA ILE A 10 -6.90 1.94 1.28
C ILE A 10 -5.58 2.72 1.25
N SER A 11 -5.68 4.05 1.20
CA SER A 11 -4.52 4.94 1.27
C SER A 11 -4.91 6.33 1.78
N GLY A 12 -3.93 7.20 1.97
CA GLY A 12 -4.18 8.61 2.25
C GLY A 12 -4.28 9.51 1.03
N GLY A 13 -4.17 8.95 -0.18
CA GLY A 13 -4.39 9.66 -1.43
C GLY A 13 -3.39 10.77 -1.76
N GLN A 14 -2.24 10.81 -1.07
CA GLN A 14 -1.15 11.71 -1.45
C GLN A 14 -0.58 11.30 -2.83
N THR A 15 0.13 12.21 -3.50
CA THR A 15 1.01 11.87 -4.62
C THR A 15 2.01 10.77 -4.23
N GLY A 16 2.67 10.15 -5.21
CA GLY A 16 3.69 9.14 -4.93
C GLY A 16 3.07 7.79 -4.57
N ALA A 17 3.60 7.16 -3.51
CA ALA A 17 3.24 5.78 -3.16
C ALA A 17 1.74 5.60 -2.85
N ASP A 18 1.12 6.58 -2.19
CA ASP A 18 -0.31 6.56 -1.84
C ASP A 18 -1.17 6.42 -3.13
N LEU A 19 -0.99 7.33 -4.10
CA LEU A 19 -1.72 7.30 -5.38
C LEU A 19 -1.36 6.08 -6.24
N GLY A 20 -0.09 5.68 -6.26
CA GLY A 20 0.35 4.47 -6.98
C GLY A 20 -0.38 3.21 -6.51
N GLY A 21 -0.60 3.09 -5.19
CA GLY A 21 -1.37 2.00 -4.61
C GLY A 21 -2.83 1.98 -5.02
N LEU A 22 -3.49 3.16 -4.99
CA LEU A 22 -4.88 3.30 -5.42
C LEU A 22 -5.05 3.00 -6.92
N LYS A 23 -4.14 3.50 -7.76
CA LYS A 23 -4.12 3.21 -9.20
C LYS A 23 -3.98 1.72 -9.48
N ALA A 24 -3.05 1.04 -8.80
CA ALA A 24 -2.82 -0.39 -9.00
C ALA A 24 -4.04 -1.22 -8.61
N ALA A 25 -4.63 -0.93 -7.46
CA ALA A 25 -5.83 -1.62 -6.98
C ALA A 25 -7.00 -1.46 -7.96
N LYS A 26 -7.24 -0.22 -8.41
CA LYS A 26 -8.27 0.09 -9.40
C LYS A 26 -8.03 -0.64 -10.72
N ALA A 27 -6.81 -0.64 -11.23
CA ALA A 27 -6.45 -1.34 -12.47
C ALA A 27 -6.69 -2.86 -12.39
N CYS A 28 -6.52 -3.45 -11.20
CA CYS A 28 -6.78 -4.86 -10.95
C CYS A 28 -8.26 -5.17 -10.61
N GLY A 29 -9.12 -4.16 -10.47
CA GLY A 29 -10.53 -4.32 -10.08
C GLY A 29 -10.73 -4.58 -8.59
N ILE A 30 -9.76 -4.23 -7.75
CA ILE A 30 -9.86 -4.33 -6.29
C ILE A 30 -10.51 -3.04 -5.76
N PRO A 31 -11.53 -3.14 -4.88
CA PRO A 31 -12.13 -1.97 -4.26
C PRO A 31 -11.08 -1.06 -3.60
N THR A 32 -11.24 0.24 -3.80
CA THR A 32 -10.36 1.27 -3.23
C THR A 32 -11.07 2.08 -2.14
N GLY A 33 -10.31 2.90 -1.41
CA GLY A 33 -10.85 3.87 -0.47
C GLY A 33 -9.77 4.47 0.42
N GLY A 34 -10.20 5.02 1.55
CA GLY A 34 -9.30 5.54 2.57
C GLY A 34 -9.66 6.96 2.96
N TRP A 35 -8.85 7.53 3.85
CA TRP A 35 -9.10 8.84 4.43
C TRP A 35 -8.08 9.86 3.95
N MET A 36 -8.57 11.01 3.50
CA MET A 36 -7.79 12.18 3.12
C MET A 36 -8.02 13.33 4.11
N PRO A 37 -7.17 14.37 4.14
CA PRO A 37 -7.47 15.58 4.89
C PRO A 37 -8.72 16.29 4.36
N LYS A 38 -9.30 17.18 5.16
CA LYS A 38 -10.42 18.05 4.78
C LYS A 38 -10.14 18.73 3.44
N GLY A 39 -11.05 18.59 2.48
CA GLY A 39 -10.89 19.15 1.14
C GLY A 39 -10.01 18.31 0.20
N PHE A 40 -9.74 17.05 0.54
CA PHE A 40 -8.95 16.12 -0.29
C PHE A 40 -7.56 16.66 -0.64
N LEU A 41 -6.87 17.26 0.34
CA LEU A 41 -5.59 17.93 0.12
C LEU A 41 -4.47 16.94 -0.19
N THR A 42 -3.69 17.26 -1.22
CA THR A 42 -2.41 16.63 -1.60
C THR A 42 -1.33 17.71 -1.75
N GLU A 43 -0.08 17.34 -2.04
CA GLU A 43 0.97 18.34 -2.30
C GLU A 43 0.75 19.16 -3.57
N ASP A 44 0.11 18.58 -4.58
CA ASP A 44 -0.23 19.26 -5.85
C ASP A 44 -1.61 19.92 -5.80
N GLY A 45 -2.14 20.14 -4.59
CA GLY A 45 -3.42 20.78 -4.34
C GLY A 45 -4.59 19.81 -4.05
N PRO A 46 -5.82 20.34 -3.90
CA PRO A 46 -7.02 19.54 -3.64
C PRO A 46 -7.35 18.56 -4.77
N LYS A 47 -7.83 17.36 -4.42
CA LYS A 47 -8.25 16.28 -5.35
C LYS A 47 -9.67 15.77 -5.06
N PRO A 48 -10.71 16.61 -5.13
CA PRO A 48 -12.09 16.18 -4.84
C PRO A 48 -12.57 15.02 -5.73
N GLU A 49 -12.03 14.88 -6.93
CA GLU A 49 -12.34 13.79 -7.85
C GLU A 49 -11.95 12.40 -7.29
N TYR A 50 -11.08 12.32 -6.29
CA TYR A 50 -10.68 11.05 -5.67
C TYR A 50 -11.82 10.38 -4.88
N GLU A 51 -12.82 11.14 -4.45
CA GLU A 51 -14.05 10.57 -3.88
C GLU A 51 -14.73 9.64 -4.90
N ARG A 52 -14.96 10.13 -6.12
CA ARG A 52 -15.58 9.32 -7.19
C ARG A 52 -14.63 8.27 -7.76
N LEU A 53 -13.35 8.62 -7.95
CA LEU A 53 -12.40 7.74 -8.63
C LEU A 53 -11.97 6.55 -7.78
N TYR A 54 -11.87 6.73 -6.47
CA TYR A 54 -11.29 5.75 -5.55
C TYR A 54 -12.10 5.53 -4.26
N GLY A 55 -13.24 6.20 -4.07
CA GLY A 55 -14.03 6.07 -2.84
C GLY A 55 -13.36 6.70 -1.61
N MET A 56 -12.54 7.74 -1.81
CA MET A 56 -11.87 8.43 -0.71
C MET A 56 -12.86 9.24 0.13
N LEU A 57 -12.61 9.31 1.43
CA LEU A 57 -13.39 10.10 2.38
C LEU A 57 -12.55 11.24 2.94
N ALA A 58 -13.07 12.46 2.92
CA ALA A 58 -12.43 13.59 3.58
C ALA A 58 -12.72 13.59 5.09
N LEU A 59 -11.69 13.74 5.91
CA LEU A 59 -11.85 14.01 7.34
C LEU A 59 -12.31 15.45 7.59
N PRO A 60 -12.89 15.77 8.77
CA PRO A 60 -13.26 17.13 9.14
C PRO A 60 -12.06 18.05 9.48
N THR A 61 -10.82 17.57 9.32
CA THR A 61 -9.56 18.26 9.64
C THR A 61 -8.55 18.14 8.50
N SER A 62 -7.76 19.19 8.27
CA SER A 62 -6.68 19.22 7.29
C SER A 62 -5.37 18.58 7.79
N GLU A 63 -5.33 18.09 9.03
CA GLU A 63 -4.13 17.47 9.59
C GLU A 63 -3.80 16.12 8.94
N TYR A 64 -2.64 16.04 8.29
CA TYR A 64 -2.18 14.81 7.64
C TYR A 64 -1.96 13.64 8.62
N THR A 65 -1.55 13.92 9.87
CA THR A 65 -1.34 12.86 10.87
C THR A 65 -2.63 12.10 11.21
N LYS A 66 -3.77 12.80 11.26
CA LYS A 66 -5.08 12.21 11.55
C LYS A 66 -5.53 11.28 10.42
N ARG A 67 -5.35 11.67 9.15
CA ARG A 67 -5.64 10.77 8.02
C ARG A 67 -4.70 9.56 8.01
N THR A 68 -3.42 9.75 8.36
CA THR A 68 -2.45 8.64 8.37
C THR A 68 -2.83 7.61 9.43
N ARG A 69 -3.11 8.07 10.67
CA ARG A 69 -3.56 7.18 11.74
C ARG A 69 -4.82 6.40 11.35
N ARG A 70 -5.81 7.07 10.75
CA ARG A 70 -7.08 6.45 10.35
C ARG A 70 -6.89 5.34 9.32
N ASN A 71 -6.04 5.57 8.32
CA ASN A 71 -5.74 4.55 7.31
C ASN A 71 -5.00 3.33 7.90
N VAL A 72 -4.09 3.53 8.86
CA VAL A 72 -3.44 2.41 9.57
C VAL A 72 -4.43 1.66 10.47
N GLU A 73 -5.29 2.39 11.18
CA GLU A 73 -6.30 1.83 12.10
C GLU A 73 -7.28 0.88 11.39
N PHE A 74 -7.79 1.27 10.22
CA PHE A 74 -8.78 0.49 9.46
C PHE A 74 -8.18 -0.57 8.55
N ALA A 75 -6.86 -0.63 8.43
CA ALA A 75 -6.18 -1.69 7.71
C ALA A 75 -5.96 -2.93 8.58
N ARG A 76 -5.82 -4.07 7.90
CA ARG A 76 -5.31 -5.31 8.48
C ARG A 76 -3.80 -5.43 8.41
N GLY A 77 -3.17 -4.64 7.56
CA GLY A 77 -1.73 -4.47 7.47
C GLY A 77 -1.40 -3.26 6.60
N THR A 78 -0.21 -2.70 6.81
CA THR A 78 0.29 -1.55 6.05
C THR A 78 1.54 -1.94 5.27
N LEU A 79 1.54 -1.67 3.98
CA LEU A 79 2.73 -1.74 3.13
C LEU A 79 3.23 -0.32 2.92
N CYS A 80 4.50 -0.07 3.28
CA CYS A 80 5.10 1.26 3.21
C CYS A 80 6.29 1.26 2.24
N ILE A 81 6.18 2.02 1.15
CA ILE A 81 7.25 2.17 0.14
C ILE A 81 7.96 3.51 0.30
N ALA A 82 9.26 3.50 0.56
CA ALA A 82 9.99 4.73 0.84
C ALA A 82 11.49 4.65 0.52
N SER A 83 12.07 5.80 0.14
CA SER A 83 13.53 6.04 0.13
C SER A 83 13.94 6.95 1.30
N ARG A 84 13.05 7.85 1.73
CA ARG A 84 13.24 8.78 2.87
C ARG A 84 12.37 8.34 4.05
N TRP A 85 12.92 7.46 4.88
CA TRP A 85 12.21 6.85 6.02
C TRP A 85 11.88 7.83 7.15
N ASN A 86 12.65 8.91 7.29
CA ASN A 86 12.46 9.93 8.33
C ASN A 86 11.51 11.06 7.90
N ALA A 87 10.92 11.01 6.70
CA ALA A 87 9.95 12.01 6.27
C ALA A 87 8.65 11.88 7.08
N ASP A 88 8.05 13.01 7.48
CA ASP A 88 6.93 13.07 8.44
C ASP A 88 5.82 12.05 8.20
N GLY A 89 5.32 11.94 6.96
CA GLY A 89 4.25 11.01 6.62
C GLY A 89 4.64 9.52 6.77
N VAL A 90 5.87 9.18 6.39
CA VAL A 90 6.40 7.82 6.54
C VAL A 90 6.65 7.52 8.02
N ALA A 91 7.36 8.40 8.72
CA ALA A 91 7.63 8.25 10.15
C ALA A 91 6.35 8.09 10.97
N ALA A 92 5.32 8.91 10.69
CA ALA A 92 4.01 8.78 11.31
C ALA A 92 3.34 7.44 11.01
N THR A 93 3.43 6.94 9.76
CA THR A 93 2.88 5.63 9.38
C THR A 93 3.55 4.50 10.16
N LEU A 94 4.89 4.48 10.24
CA LEU A 94 5.62 3.44 10.96
C LEU A 94 5.25 3.46 12.45
N ARG A 95 5.22 4.65 13.05
CA ARG A 95 4.84 4.84 14.45
C ARG A 95 3.42 4.33 14.72
N TYR A 96 2.43 4.73 13.92
CA TYR A 96 1.05 4.29 14.14
C TYR A 96 0.86 2.79 13.90
N ALA A 97 1.60 2.19 12.97
CA ALA A 97 1.56 0.75 12.76
C ALA A 97 2.10 -0.01 13.97
N GLU A 98 3.19 0.49 14.58
CA GLU A 98 3.74 -0.04 15.82
C GLU A 98 2.78 0.16 17.01
N GLU A 99 2.30 1.39 17.24
CA GLU A 99 1.36 1.72 18.32
C GLU A 99 0.08 0.89 18.27
N LEU A 100 -0.44 0.60 17.06
CA LEU A 100 -1.67 -0.15 16.85
C LEU A 100 -1.44 -1.65 16.60
N GLN A 101 -0.19 -2.12 16.72
CA GLN A 101 0.22 -3.51 16.48
C GLN A 101 -0.30 -4.06 15.14
N ARG A 102 -0.22 -3.24 14.09
CA ARG A 102 -0.59 -3.63 12.73
C ARG A 102 0.62 -4.22 12.01
N PRO A 103 0.47 -5.36 11.31
CA PRO A 103 1.50 -5.87 10.40
C PRO A 103 1.99 -4.76 9.46
N LEU A 104 3.30 -4.60 9.38
CA LEU A 104 3.95 -3.55 8.60
C LEU A 104 5.03 -4.18 7.72
N LEU A 105 4.90 -4.01 6.40
CA LEU A 105 5.94 -4.39 5.45
C LEU A 105 6.61 -3.13 4.87
N LYS A 106 7.93 -3.03 5.03
CA LYS A 106 8.73 -1.91 4.55
C LYS A 106 9.40 -2.30 3.23
N ILE A 107 9.13 -1.56 2.16
CA ILE A 107 9.75 -1.76 0.84
C ILE A 107 10.63 -0.55 0.50
N PRO A 108 11.96 -0.73 0.44
CA PRO A 108 12.84 0.35 -0.01
C PRO A 108 12.57 0.71 -1.46
N TYR A 109 12.26 1.98 -1.73
CA TYR A 109 12.25 2.52 -3.08
C TYR A 109 13.70 2.59 -3.61
N PRO A 110 14.01 1.96 -4.77
CA PRO A 110 15.38 1.87 -5.26
C PRO A 110 15.99 3.25 -5.54
N LYS A 111 17.24 3.46 -5.11
CA LYS A 111 17.99 4.72 -5.32
C LYS A 111 18.40 4.95 -6.78
N SER A 112 18.34 3.91 -7.62
CA SER A 112 18.62 4.00 -9.05
C SER A 112 17.88 2.88 -9.81
N PRO A 113 17.56 3.06 -11.10
CA PRO A 113 16.90 2.03 -11.90
C PRO A 113 17.65 0.69 -11.98
N ARG A 114 18.97 0.69 -11.74
CA ARG A 114 19.83 -0.50 -11.74
C ARG A 114 19.87 -1.21 -10.40
N SER A 115 19.32 -0.60 -9.34
CA SER A 115 19.30 -1.20 -8.01
C SER A 115 18.22 -2.28 -7.96
N LYS A 116 18.60 -3.51 -7.60
CA LYS A 116 17.62 -4.58 -7.38
C LYS A 116 16.73 -4.23 -6.19
N VAL A 117 15.42 -4.26 -6.40
CA VAL A 117 14.44 -4.25 -5.30
C VAL A 117 14.62 -5.56 -4.55
N LYS A 118 14.82 -5.49 -3.23
CA LYS A 118 15.08 -6.68 -2.41
C LYS A 118 13.83 -7.51 -2.13
N VAL A 119 12.65 -6.91 -2.26
CA VAL A 119 11.36 -7.53 -1.99
C VAL A 119 10.67 -7.83 -3.32
N THR A 120 10.29 -9.07 -3.57
CA THR A 120 9.56 -9.47 -4.78
C THR A 120 8.04 -9.37 -4.58
N PRO A 121 7.25 -9.31 -5.67
CA PRO A 121 5.79 -9.37 -5.57
C PRO A 121 5.26 -10.62 -4.85
N GLU A 122 5.92 -11.77 -5.02
CA GLU A 122 5.57 -13.03 -4.36
C GLU A 122 5.76 -12.95 -2.85
N GLU A 123 6.84 -12.32 -2.38
CA GLU A 123 7.07 -12.12 -0.94
C GLU A 123 5.99 -11.24 -0.32
N VAL A 124 5.56 -10.19 -1.02
CA VAL A 124 4.43 -9.35 -0.57
C VAL A 124 3.13 -10.15 -0.54
N PHE A 125 2.86 -10.93 -1.58
CA PHE A 125 1.69 -11.79 -1.62
C PHE A 125 1.67 -12.80 -0.47
N GLN A 126 2.79 -13.48 -0.20
CA GLN A 126 2.91 -14.39 0.94
C GLN A 126 2.69 -13.67 2.27
N TRP A 127 3.26 -12.46 2.43
CA TRP A 127 3.02 -11.64 3.61
C TRP A 127 1.53 -11.29 3.80
N LEU A 128 0.82 -10.96 2.72
CA LEU A 128 -0.63 -10.70 2.76
C LEU A 128 -1.41 -11.93 3.26
N VAL A 129 -1.11 -13.11 2.72
CA VAL A 129 -1.78 -14.38 3.07
C VAL A 129 -1.48 -14.77 4.51
N GLN A 130 -0.21 -14.80 4.90
CA GLN A 130 0.23 -15.23 6.23
C GLN A 130 -0.33 -14.36 7.36
N ASN A 131 -0.52 -13.06 7.10
CA ASN A 131 -1.06 -12.12 8.07
C ASN A 131 -2.58 -11.89 7.93
N ASN A 132 -3.25 -12.62 7.03
CA ASN A 132 -4.68 -12.47 6.72
C ASN A 132 -5.08 -11.00 6.45
N ILE A 133 -4.33 -10.33 5.57
CA ILE A 133 -4.51 -8.91 5.27
C ILE A 133 -5.53 -8.72 4.15
N PHE A 134 -6.81 -8.77 4.50
CA PHE A 134 -7.91 -8.55 3.54
C PHE A 134 -8.26 -7.06 3.33
N VAL A 135 -7.71 -6.15 4.14
CA VAL A 135 -7.72 -4.69 3.90
C VAL A 135 -6.29 -4.19 4.00
N LEU A 136 -5.69 -3.80 2.88
CA LEU A 136 -4.31 -3.32 2.82
C LEU A 136 -4.29 -1.80 2.82
N ASN A 137 -3.52 -1.19 3.72
CA ASN A 137 -3.12 0.21 3.58
C ASN A 137 -1.82 0.30 2.78
N VAL A 138 -1.81 1.12 1.72
CA VAL A 138 -0.59 1.48 0.99
C VAL A 138 -0.20 2.90 1.35
N ALA A 139 1.03 3.05 1.85
CA ALA A 139 1.59 4.31 2.28
C ALA A 139 3.02 4.49 1.73
N GLY A 140 3.53 5.72 1.76
CA GLY A 140 4.94 5.94 1.45
C GLY A 140 5.35 7.40 1.31
N ASN A 141 6.49 7.61 0.65
CA ASN A 141 6.90 8.98 0.30
C ASN A 141 5.97 9.55 -0.78
N ARG A 142 5.71 10.86 -0.65
CA ARG A 142 5.12 11.69 -1.71
C ARG A 142 6.10 11.85 -2.87
N GLU A 143 5.60 12.21 -4.04
CA GLU A 143 6.39 12.27 -5.28
C GLU A 143 7.57 13.24 -5.16
N SER A 144 7.38 14.43 -4.56
CA SER A 144 8.47 15.40 -4.37
C SER A 144 9.61 14.91 -3.45
N ASN A 145 9.37 13.86 -2.64
CA ASN A 145 10.39 13.26 -1.78
C ASN A 145 11.10 12.08 -2.44
N ALA A 146 10.54 11.52 -3.51
CA ALA A 146 11.02 10.32 -4.19
C ALA A 146 10.45 10.26 -5.62
N GLU A 147 11.10 10.95 -6.56
CA GLU A 147 10.67 10.99 -7.95
C GLU A 147 10.56 9.59 -8.56
N GLY A 148 9.45 9.33 -9.27
CA GLY A 148 9.10 8.06 -9.90
C GLY A 148 8.46 7.04 -8.95
N ILE A 149 8.31 7.35 -7.65
CA ILE A 149 7.79 6.37 -6.67
C ILE A 149 6.33 6.00 -6.95
N GLU A 150 5.52 6.92 -7.49
CA GLU A 150 4.14 6.61 -7.89
C GLU A 150 4.11 5.48 -8.94
N GLU A 151 4.83 5.66 -10.05
CA GLU A 151 4.86 4.70 -11.16
C GLU A 151 5.48 3.37 -10.73
N PHE A 152 6.53 3.42 -9.91
CA PHE A 152 7.11 2.23 -9.31
C PHE A 152 6.10 1.48 -8.45
N THR A 153 5.41 2.18 -7.55
CA THR A 153 4.41 1.59 -6.65
C THR A 153 3.28 0.98 -7.45
N TYR A 154 2.81 1.68 -8.49
CA TYR A 154 1.79 1.19 -9.41
C TYR A 154 2.20 -0.14 -10.06
N ARG A 155 3.35 -0.16 -10.77
CA ARG A 155 3.80 -1.36 -11.49
C ARG A 155 4.09 -2.54 -10.58
N PHE A 156 4.69 -2.27 -9.42
CA PHE A 156 5.02 -3.30 -8.45
C PHE A 156 3.75 -3.92 -7.86
N LEU A 157 2.79 -3.10 -7.44
CA LEU A 157 1.56 -3.60 -6.82
C LEU A 157 0.59 -4.23 -7.83
N VAL A 158 0.60 -3.84 -9.10
CA VAL A 158 -0.15 -4.57 -10.15
C VAL A 158 0.29 -6.04 -10.20
N GLN A 159 1.59 -6.32 -10.13
CA GLN A 159 2.10 -7.70 -10.10
C GLN A 159 1.62 -8.45 -8.84
N VAL A 160 1.71 -7.81 -7.67
CA VAL A 160 1.19 -8.38 -6.41
C VAL A 160 -0.31 -8.71 -6.52
N PHE A 161 -1.11 -7.78 -7.02
CA PHE A 161 -2.57 -7.93 -7.10
C PHE A 161 -3.00 -8.94 -8.18
N GLN A 162 -2.21 -9.12 -9.24
CA GLN A 162 -2.41 -10.22 -10.18
C GLN A 162 -2.20 -11.58 -9.51
N LEU A 163 -1.19 -11.74 -8.64
CA LEU A 163 -1.00 -12.99 -7.88
C LEU A 163 -2.21 -13.30 -6.98
N VAL A 164 -2.76 -12.29 -6.30
CA VAL A 164 -3.98 -12.45 -5.47
C VAL A 164 -5.16 -12.95 -6.32
N LYS A 165 -5.36 -12.37 -7.51
CA LYS A 165 -6.45 -12.78 -8.41
C LYS A 165 -6.25 -14.18 -8.97
N ASN A 166 -5.02 -14.53 -9.33
CA ASN A 166 -4.70 -15.85 -9.90
C ASN A 166 -4.93 -16.97 -8.87
N GLN A 167 -4.64 -16.73 -7.58
CA GLN A 167 -4.97 -17.69 -6.51
C GLN A 167 -6.49 -17.86 -6.35
N SER A 168 -7.25 -16.75 -6.45
CA SER A 168 -8.71 -16.79 -6.36
C SER A 168 -9.36 -17.53 -7.54
N ALA A 169 -8.70 -17.52 -8.71
CA ALA A 169 -9.15 -18.18 -9.93
C ALA A 169 -8.67 -19.64 -10.06
N GLY A 170 -7.58 -20.02 -9.38
CA GLY A 170 -6.96 -21.33 -9.47
C GLY A 170 -6.46 -21.83 -8.13
N GLY A 171 -7.18 -22.77 -7.52
CA GLY A 171 -6.71 -23.55 -6.38
C GLY A 171 -5.56 -24.49 -6.76
N VAL A 172 -4.40 -23.94 -7.12
CA VAL A 172 -3.19 -24.73 -7.40
C VAL A 172 -2.22 -24.58 -6.24
N SER A 173 -1.80 -25.73 -5.73
CA SER A 173 -0.92 -25.94 -4.58
C SER A 173 0.35 -25.10 -4.63
N ALA A 174 0.74 -24.57 -3.47
CA ALA A 174 2.02 -23.90 -3.27
C ALA A 174 3.20 -24.78 -3.73
N PRO A 175 4.24 -24.20 -4.36
CA PRO A 175 5.47 -24.93 -4.64
C PRO A 175 6.16 -25.33 -3.32
N PRO A 176 6.89 -26.45 -3.29
CA PRO A 176 7.53 -26.93 -2.08
C PRO A 176 8.51 -25.89 -1.54
N ILE A 177 8.43 -25.64 -0.23
CA ILE A 177 9.44 -24.93 0.53
C ILE A 177 10.73 -25.74 0.35
N VAL A 178 11.73 -25.15 -0.31
CA VAL A 178 13.07 -25.71 -0.34
C VAL A 178 13.61 -25.62 1.08
N SER A 179 13.60 -26.74 1.81
CA SER A 179 14.39 -26.86 3.02
C SER A 179 15.85 -26.85 2.59
N SER A 180 16.55 -25.77 2.90
CA SER A 180 18.00 -25.83 2.98
C SER A 180 18.38 -26.74 4.16
N GLY A 181 18.59 -28.04 3.88
CA GLY A 181 19.69 -28.77 4.52
C GLY A 181 20.99 -28.18 3.96
N ILE A 182 22.09 -28.06 4.70
CA ILE A 182 22.68 -28.86 5.79
C ILE A 182 23.32 -27.89 6.78
#